data_AF-A0A1C5CI65-F1
#
_entry.id   AF-A0A1C5CI65-F1
#
_cell.length_a   1.000
_cell.length_b   1.000
_cell.length_c   1.000
_cell.angle_alpha   90.00
_cell.angle_beta   90.00
_cell.angle_gamma   90.00
#
_symmetry.space_group_name_H-M   'P 1'
#
loop_
_entity.id
_entity.type
_entity.pdbx_description
1 polymer ?
#
loop_
_entity_poly.entity_id
_entity_poly.type
_entity_poly.pdbx_seq_one_letter_code
_entity_poly.pdbx_strand_id
1 'polypeptide(L)'
;MSDPDIEVDPLERVLHSARALVLADLIAGDVARAEVVSLVEESVSHRRWWVEQWPEGAAYVAGLVAQDVQDALMERYGRWPLCPVCAETEGVETDGVESEPHALDVEPELGPDPHWVCGKAGVVIAAVGSLGSVLGPPDDSDGPGGSGDSGGPGGPGGPGASGESGAS
;
A
#
# COMPACT_ATOMS: atom_id res chain seq x y z
N MET A 1 33.61 -25.93 16.74
CA MET A 1 32.15 -26.11 16.81
C MET A 1 31.58 -25.22 15.73
N SER A 2 31.34 -25.77 14.55
CA SER A 2 30.60 -25.06 13.52
C SER A 2 29.18 -24.87 14.05
N ASP A 3 28.66 -23.65 13.97
CA ASP A 3 27.26 -23.35 14.24
C ASP A 3 26.45 -24.01 13.11
N PRO A 4 25.60 -25.02 13.37
CA PRO A 4 24.78 -25.62 12.34
C PRO A 4 23.67 -24.61 12.04
N ASP A 5 23.97 -23.73 11.08
CA ASP A 5 23.05 -22.97 10.25
C ASP A 5 21.58 -23.31 10.51
N ILE A 6 20.82 -22.32 10.98
CA ILE A 6 19.36 -22.31 10.97
C ILE A 6 18.92 -22.48 9.51
N GLU A 7 18.87 -23.71 9.04
CA GLU A 7 18.28 -24.04 7.76
C GLU A 7 16.77 -23.84 7.96
N VAL A 8 16.29 -22.66 7.56
CA VAL A 8 14.85 -22.35 7.58
C VAL A 8 14.17 -23.36 6.69
N ASP A 9 13.30 -24.16 7.32
CA ASP A 9 12.49 -25.18 6.66
C ASP A 9 11.84 -24.62 5.37
N PRO A 10 11.84 -25.39 4.25
CA PRO A 10 11.35 -24.89 2.98
C PRO A 10 9.90 -24.39 3.01
N LEU A 11 9.03 -25.01 3.81
CA LEU A 11 7.65 -24.57 3.97
C LEU A 11 7.60 -23.23 4.72
N GLU A 12 8.36 -23.08 5.80
CA GLU A 12 8.48 -21.79 6.51
C GLU A 12 8.94 -20.68 5.57
N ARG A 13 9.90 -20.97 4.68
CA ARG A 13 10.38 -19.99 3.70
C ARG A 13 9.26 -19.55 2.75
N VAL A 14 8.49 -20.50 2.23
CA VAL A 14 7.34 -20.21 1.34
C VAL A 14 6.29 -19.37 2.04
N LEU A 15 5.91 -19.74 3.27
CA LEU A 15 4.92 -19.02 4.06
C LEU A 15 5.40 -17.61 4.42
N HIS A 16 6.67 -17.46 4.80
CA HIS A 16 7.28 -16.16 5.08
C HIS A 16 7.36 -15.27 3.84
N SER A 17 7.71 -15.83 2.68
CA SER A 17 7.70 -15.09 1.42
C SER A 17 6.30 -14.61 1.06
N ALA A 18 5.28 -15.48 1.13
CA ALA A 18 3.90 -15.10 0.86
C ALA A 18 3.41 -13.99 1.83
N ARG A 19 3.67 -14.14 3.14
CA ARG A 19 3.37 -13.11 4.13
C ARG A 19 4.01 -11.77 3.79
N ALA A 20 5.31 -11.77 3.46
CA ALA A 20 6.04 -10.56 3.16
C ALA A 20 5.48 -9.82 1.92
N LEU A 21 5.15 -10.56 0.86
CA LEU A 21 4.58 -9.98 -0.35
C LEU A 21 3.21 -9.33 -0.06
N VAL A 22 2.31 -10.04 0.60
CA VAL A 22 0.97 -9.49 0.89
C VAL A 22 1.03 -8.31 1.85
N LEU A 23 1.92 -8.33 2.85
CA LEU A 23 2.15 -7.18 3.72
C LEU A 23 2.68 -5.97 2.94
N ALA A 24 3.56 -6.17 1.96
CA ALA A 24 4.05 -5.06 1.14
C ALA A 24 2.92 -4.38 0.35
N ASP A 25 1.98 -5.16 -0.19
CA ASP A 25 0.81 -4.62 -0.88
C ASP A 25 -0.17 -3.93 0.06
N LEU A 26 -0.39 -4.48 1.26
CA LEU A 26 -1.23 -3.84 2.28
C LEU A 26 -0.64 -2.52 2.76
N ILE A 27 0.69 -2.41 2.85
CA ILE A 27 1.39 -1.15 3.16
C ILE A 27 1.21 -0.16 2.01
N ALA A 28 1.38 -0.61 0.75
CA ALA A 28 1.20 0.23 -0.43
C ALA A 28 -0.24 0.75 -0.56
N GLY A 29 -1.23 -0.05 -0.16
CA GLY A 29 -2.64 0.34 -0.13
C GLY A 29 -3.09 1.04 1.15
N ASP A 30 -2.16 1.41 2.05
CA ASP A 30 -2.42 2.08 3.33
C ASP A 30 -3.48 1.40 4.23
N VAL A 31 -3.47 0.06 4.27
CA VAL A 31 -4.41 -0.75 5.07
C VAL A 31 -3.72 -1.71 6.05
N ALA A 32 -2.39 -1.61 6.22
CA ALA A 32 -1.57 -2.49 7.06
C ALA A 32 -1.71 -2.24 8.59
N ARG A 33 -2.94 -2.09 9.09
CA ARG A 33 -3.25 -1.99 10.52
C ARG A 33 -3.30 -3.35 11.20
N ALA A 34 -3.19 -3.37 12.52
CA ALA A 34 -3.05 -4.60 13.32
C ALA A 34 -4.15 -5.65 13.06
N GLU A 35 -5.42 -5.24 12.90
CA GLU A 35 -6.50 -6.20 12.65
C GLU A 35 -6.44 -6.77 11.22
N VAL A 36 -5.87 -6.04 10.26
CA VAL A 36 -5.66 -6.54 8.88
C VAL A 36 -4.45 -7.47 8.83
N VAL A 37 -3.36 -7.14 9.53
CA VAL A 37 -2.23 -8.05 9.69
C VAL A 37 -2.68 -9.37 10.32
N SER A 38 -3.64 -9.33 11.26
CA SER A 38 -4.23 -10.55 11.83
C SER A 38 -4.93 -11.43 10.78
N LEU A 39 -5.56 -10.84 9.76
CA LEU A 39 -6.14 -11.59 8.64
C LEU A 39 -5.05 -12.29 7.83
N VAL A 40 -3.91 -11.63 7.58
CA VAL A 40 -2.77 -12.24 6.89
C VAL A 40 -2.27 -13.47 7.65
N GLU A 41 -2.13 -13.37 8.97
CA GLU A 41 -1.67 -14.48 9.79
C GLU A 41 -2.68 -15.65 9.84
N GLU A 42 -3.97 -15.36 9.80
CA GLU A 42 -5.03 -16.37 9.67
C GLU A 42 -4.92 -17.10 8.32
N SER A 43 -4.80 -16.35 7.21
CA SER A 43 -4.61 -16.91 5.87
C SER A 43 -3.34 -17.75 5.78
N VAL A 44 -2.20 -17.28 6.28
CA VAL A 44 -0.93 -18.04 6.29
C VAL A 44 -1.06 -19.33 7.11
N SER A 45 -1.76 -19.28 8.25
CA SER A 45 -2.01 -20.46 9.08
C SER A 45 -2.88 -21.51 8.35
N HIS A 46 -3.91 -21.06 7.64
CA HIS A 46 -4.72 -21.94 6.78
C HIS A 46 -3.90 -22.54 5.63
N ARG A 47 -3.04 -21.75 4.98
CA ARG A 47 -2.21 -22.23 3.87
C ARG A 47 -1.07 -23.15 4.29
N ARG A 48 -0.54 -23.03 5.52
CA ARG A 48 0.39 -24.03 6.07
C ARG A 48 -0.19 -25.43 5.98
N TRP A 49 -1.36 -25.63 6.58
CA TRP A 49 -1.99 -26.93 6.63
C TRP A 49 -2.23 -27.48 5.21
N TRP A 50 -2.65 -26.62 4.29
CA TRP A 50 -2.89 -26.99 2.90
C TRP A 50 -1.62 -27.47 2.19
N VAL A 51 -0.49 -26.79 2.33
CA VAL A 51 0.79 -27.22 1.73
C VAL A 51 1.35 -28.48 2.41
N GLU A 52 1.13 -28.66 3.71
CA GLU A 52 1.48 -29.91 4.39
C GLU A 52 0.75 -31.12 3.79
N GLN A 53 -0.49 -30.93 3.30
CA GLN A 53 -1.23 -31.98 2.59
C GLN A 53 -0.82 -32.09 1.11
N TRP A 54 -0.37 -31.00 0.50
CA TRP A 54 0.03 -30.94 -0.91
C TRP A 54 1.26 -30.04 -1.13
N PRO A 55 2.48 -30.60 -1.00
CA PRO A 55 3.73 -29.83 -1.06
C PRO A 55 3.96 -29.10 -2.39
N GLU A 56 3.51 -29.65 -3.51
CA GLU A 56 3.63 -28.99 -4.83
C GLU A 56 2.80 -27.71 -4.91
N GLY A 57 1.80 -27.56 -4.03
CA GLY A 57 1.01 -26.34 -3.89
C GLY A 57 1.81 -25.13 -3.38
N ALA A 58 3.04 -25.32 -2.89
CA ALA A 58 3.91 -24.25 -2.40
C ALA A 58 4.02 -23.06 -3.37
N ALA A 59 4.02 -23.33 -4.69
CA ALA A 59 4.12 -22.29 -5.72
C ALA A 59 2.89 -21.36 -5.78
N TYR A 60 1.75 -21.75 -5.21
CA TYR A 60 0.46 -21.02 -5.31
C TYR A 60 0.13 -20.23 -4.05
N VAL A 61 0.90 -20.44 -2.97
CA VAL A 61 0.61 -19.89 -1.64
C VAL A 61 0.51 -18.36 -1.66
N ALA A 62 1.39 -17.67 -2.39
CA ALA A 62 1.34 -16.21 -2.46
C ALA A 62 0.02 -15.70 -3.04
N GLY A 63 -0.47 -16.33 -4.12
CA GLY A 63 -1.74 -15.96 -4.75
C GLY A 63 -2.94 -16.28 -3.87
N LEU A 64 -2.93 -17.45 -3.23
CA LEU A 64 -4.00 -17.87 -2.33
C LEU A 64 -4.08 -17.01 -1.06
N VAL A 65 -2.94 -16.63 -0.47
CA VAL A 65 -2.94 -15.72 0.69
C VAL A 65 -3.47 -14.34 0.28
N ALA A 66 -3.09 -13.83 -0.90
CA ALA A 66 -3.61 -12.56 -1.40
C ALA A 66 -5.14 -12.58 -1.58
N GLN A 67 -5.68 -13.67 -2.16
CA GLN A 67 -7.12 -13.88 -2.33
C GLN A 67 -7.84 -14.01 -0.96
N ASP A 68 -7.33 -14.85 -0.05
CA ASP A 68 -7.94 -15.01 1.29
C ASP A 68 -8.02 -13.66 2.04
N VAL A 69 -6.98 -12.83 1.95
CA VAL A 69 -6.94 -11.50 2.58
C VAL A 69 -7.90 -10.54 1.88
N GLN A 70 -7.96 -10.56 0.55
CA GLN A 70 -8.90 -9.77 -0.22
C GLN A 70 -10.35 -10.11 0.15
N ASP A 71 -10.70 -11.39 0.23
CA ASP A 71 -12.03 -11.85 0.63
C ASP A 71 -12.38 -11.37 2.05
N ALA A 72 -11.46 -11.57 3.00
CA ALA A 72 -11.66 -11.13 4.37
C ALA A 72 -11.79 -9.59 4.51
N LEU A 73 -11.06 -8.83 3.70
CA LEU A 73 -11.20 -7.37 3.63
C LEU A 73 -12.53 -6.99 2.99
N MET A 74 -12.95 -7.66 1.91
CA MET A 74 -14.22 -7.41 1.23
C MET A 74 -15.41 -7.56 2.19
N GLU A 75 -15.40 -8.61 3.01
CA GLU A 75 -16.46 -8.89 3.98
C GLU A 75 -16.52 -7.85 5.11
N ARG A 76 -15.38 -7.31 5.56
CA ARG A 76 -15.29 -6.50 6.79
C ARG A 76 -15.15 -5.00 6.54
N TYR A 77 -14.47 -4.61 5.47
CA TYR A 77 -14.00 -3.24 5.23
C TYR A 77 -14.31 -2.75 3.81
N GLY A 78 -14.66 -3.66 2.90
CA GLY A 78 -15.00 -3.35 1.51
C GLY A 78 -13.88 -3.69 0.53
N ARG A 79 -14.03 -3.22 -0.71
CA ARG A 79 -13.20 -3.60 -1.86
C ARG A 79 -11.75 -3.19 -1.66
N TRP A 80 -10.83 -4.14 -1.83
CA TRP A 80 -9.39 -3.90 -1.81
C TRP A 80 -8.66 -4.96 -2.67
N PRO A 81 -7.54 -4.61 -3.32
CA PRO A 81 -7.06 -3.25 -3.58
C PRO A 81 -7.90 -2.60 -4.69
N LEU A 82 -8.19 -1.31 -4.57
CA LEU A 82 -8.92 -0.60 -5.63
C LEU A 82 -8.08 -0.47 -6.89
N CYS A 83 -8.73 -0.60 -8.05
CA CYS A 83 -8.06 -0.49 -9.34
C CYS A 83 -7.64 0.96 -9.63
N PRO A 84 -6.33 1.26 -9.76
CA PRO A 84 -5.88 2.62 -10.05
C PRO A 84 -6.27 3.06 -11.47
N VAL A 85 -6.27 2.15 -12.44
CA VAL A 85 -6.62 2.44 -13.84
C VAL A 85 -8.04 2.96 -13.97
N CYS A 86 -8.99 2.38 -13.24
CA CYS A 86 -10.39 2.78 -13.34
C CYS A 86 -10.75 3.89 -12.35
N ALA A 87 -10.02 4.05 -11.25
CA ALA A 87 -10.14 5.22 -10.38
C ALA A 87 -9.75 6.52 -11.10
N GLU A 88 -8.79 6.49 -12.03
CA GLU A 88 -8.46 7.68 -12.83
C GLU A 88 -9.55 8.06 -13.85
N THR A 89 -10.47 7.14 -14.16
CA THR A 89 -11.54 7.32 -15.14
C THR A 89 -12.90 7.65 -14.52
N GLU A 90 -12.98 7.81 -13.19
CA GLU A 90 -14.21 8.17 -12.50
C GLU A 90 -14.79 9.47 -13.06
N GLY A 91 -16.07 9.46 -13.44
CA GLY A 91 -16.76 10.63 -14.01
C GLY A 91 -16.46 10.94 -15.48
N VAL A 92 -15.68 10.10 -16.19
CA VAL A 92 -15.52 10.20 -17.64
C VAL A 92 -16.58 9.34 -18.31
N GLU A 93 -17.59 9.98 -18.93
CA GLU A 93 -18.61 9.30 -19.74
C GLU A 93 -17.99 8.76 -21.05
N THR A 94 -17.41 7.55 -21.01
CA THR A 94 -17.16 6.76 -22.23
C THR A 94 -18.24 5.72 -22.38
N ASP A 95 -19.05 5.82 -23.45
CA ASP A 95 -20.12 4.89 -23.80
C ASP A 95 -21.26 4.74 -22.75
N GLY A 96 -21.47 5.73 -21.88
CA GLY A 96 -22.63 5.81 -20.99
C GLY A 96 -22.59 4.88 -19.76
N VAL A 97 -21.40 4.37 -19.41
CA VAL A 97 -21.19 3.57 -18.19
C VAL A 97 -20.24 4.33 -17.28
N GLU A 98 -20.73 4.76 -16.12
CA GLU A 98 -19.85 5.30 -15.07
C GLU A 98 -18.91 4.19 -14.58
N SER A 99 -17.60 4.45 -14.60
CA SER A 99 -16.60 3.53 -14.06
C SER A 99 -16.63 3.59 -12.53
N GLU A 100 -17.45 2.74 -11.90
CA GLU A 100 -17.42 2.59 -10.44
C GLU A 100 -16.09 1.98 -9.95
N PRO A 101 -15.60 2.38 -8.76
CA PRO A 101 -14.40 1.81 -8.18
C PRO A 101 -14.60 0.31 -7.95
N HIS A 102 -13.65 -0.50 -8.38
CA HIS A 102 -13.68 -1.95 -8.20
C HIS A 102 -12.35 -2.47 -7.66
N ALA A 103 -12.39 -3.66 -7.05
CA ALA A 103 -11.19 -4.35 -6.60
C ALA A 103 -10.46 -4.97 -7.80
N LEU A 104 -9.13 -5.01 -7.74
CA LEU A 104 -8.34 -5.84 -8.64
C LEU A 104 -8.57 -7.32 -8.34
N ASP A 105 -8.42 -8.18 -9.34
CA ASP A 105 -8.46 -9.63 -9.17
C ASP A 105 -7.02 -10.18 -9.03
N VAL A 106 -6.86 -11.37 -8.45
CA VAL A 106 -5.57 -12.09 -8.45
C VAL A 106 -5.59 -13.14 -9.56
N GLU A 107 -4.67 -13.03 -10.53
CA GLU A 107 -4.51 -14.00 -11.61
C GLU A 107 -3.09 -14.59 -11.66
N PRO A 108 -2.93 -15.89 -11.98
CA PRO A 108 -4.02 -16.86 -12.15
C PRO A 108 -4.76 -17.13 -10.83
N GLU A 109 -6.08 -17.32 -10.88
CA GLU A 109 -6.91 -17.68 -9.70
C GLU A 109 -6.29 -18.86 -8.92
N LEU A 110 -5.80 -19.87 -9.64
CA LEU A 110 -4.99 -20.95 -9.06
C LEU A 110 -3.77 -21.22 -9.93
N GLY A 111 -2.61 -20.73 -9.51
CA GLY A 111 -1.34 -21.00 -10.20
C GLY A 111 -0.15 -20.25 -9.61
N PRO A 112 1.05 -20.47 -10.18
CA PRO A 112 2.25 -19.75 -9.78
C PRO A 112 2.25 -18.33 -10.36
N ASP A 113 3.17 -17.49 -9.87
CA ASP A 113 3.41 -16.14 -10.38
C ASP A 113 2.16 -15.23 -10.34
N PRO A 114 1.58 -15.00 -9.14
CA PRO A 114 0.32 -14.27 -9.00
C PRO A 114 0.49 -12.78 -9.24
N HIS A 115 -0.49 -12.19 -9.92
CA HIS A 115 -0.54 -10.79 -10.29
C HIS A 115 -1.89 -10.17 -9.94
N TRP A 116 -1.86 -8.91 -9.53
CA TRP A 116 -3.05 -8.06 -9.48
C TRP A 116 -3.43 -7.62 -10.89
N VAL A 117 -4.66 -7.86 -11.30
CA VAL A 117 -5.17 -7.53 -12.62
C VAL A 117 -6.44 -6.71 -12.53
N CYS A 118 -6.64 -5.82 -13.50
CA CYS A 118 -7.93 -5.20 -13.70
C CYS A 118 -8.76 -6.08 -14.64
N GLY A 119 -9.71 -6.86 -14.11
CA GLY A 119 -10.59 -7.71 -14.92
C GLY A 119 -11.40 -6.93 -15.96
N LYS A 120 -11.78 -5.67 -15.67
CA LYS A 120 -12.51 -4.81 -16.63
C LYS A 120 -11.66 -4.42 -17.84
N ALA A 121 -10.42 -4.01 -17.62
CA ALA A 121 -9.52 -3.54 -18.67
C ALA A 121 -8.69 -4.66 -19.30
N GLY A 122 -8.64 -5.84 -18.69
CA GLY A 122 -7.86 -6.98 -19.16
C GLY A 122 -6.34 -6.74 -19.09
N VAL A 123 -5.89 -5.94 -18.12
CA VAL A 123 -4.47 -5.57 -17.96
C VAL A 123 -3.92 -6.01 -16.61
N VAL A 124 -2.65 -6.39 -16.61
CA VAL A 124 -1.87 -6.62 -15.39
C VAL A 124 -1.48 -5.27 -14.79
N ILE A 125 -1.75 -5.10 -13.50
CA ILE A 125 -1.39 -3.90 -12.74
C ILE A 125 0.00 -4.08 -12.13
N ALA A 126 0.20 -5.14 -11.34
CA ALA A 126 1.46 -5.43 -10.69
C ALA A 126 1.53 -6.91 -10.28
N ALA A 127 2.75 -7.44 -10.09
CA ALA A 127 2.92 -8.69 -9.36
C ALA A 127 2.46 -8.52 -7.90
N VAL A 128 1.99 -9.60 -7.26
CA VAL A 128 1.72 -9.58 -5.82
C VAL A 128 3.00 -9.22 -5.06
N GLY A 129 2.89 -8.27 -4.13
CA GLY A 129 3.96 -7.62 -3.38
C GLY A 129 4.58 -6.39 -4.04
N SER A 130 4.06 -5.96 -5.20
CA SER A 130 4.61 -4.85 -5.99
C SER A 130 3.63 -3.69 -6.22
N LEU A 131 2.47 -3.64 -5.54
CA LEU A 131 1.50 -2.55 -5.71
C LEU A 131 2.08 -1.16 -5.43
N GLY A 132 3.08 -1.05 -4.55
CA GLY A 132 3.75 0.22 -4.24
C GLY A 132 4.42 0.89 -5.44
N SER A 133 4.70 0.14 -6.52
CA SER A 133 5.22 0.71 -7.77
C SER A 133 4.15 1.45 -8.60
N VAL A 134 2.86 1.18 -8.35
CA VAL A 134 1.74 1.73 -9.12
C VAL A 134 0.87 2.68 -8.30
N LEU A 135 0.66 2.39 -7.01
CA LEU A 135 -0.18 3.23 -6.14
C LEU A 135 0.52 4.53 -5.68
N GLY A 136 1.84 4.64 -5.91
CA GLY A 136 2.64 5.78 -5.42
C GLY A 136 2.86 5.74 -3.90
N PRO A 137 3.75 6.59 -3.36
CA PRO A 137 3.79 6.81 -1.91
C PRO A 137 2.45 7.42 -1.46
N PRO A 138 1.99 7.16 -0.22
CA PRO A 138 0.86 7.89 0.34
C PRO A 138 1.14 9.39 0.24
N ASP A 139 0.16 10.14 -0.23
CA ASP A 139 0.25 11.59 -0.41
C ASP A 139 0.57 12.22 0.96
N ASP A 140 1.79 12.73 1.17
CA ASP A 140 2.24 13.44 2.40
C ASP A 140 1.48 14.78 2.63
N SER A 141 0.42 15.03 1.84
CA SER A 141 -0.39 16.23 1.82
C SER A 141 -1.22 16.48 3.09
N ASP A 142 -1.31 15.50 4.01
CA ASP A 142 -1.98 15.62 5.32
C ASP A 142 -0.99 15.84 6.49
N GLY A 143 0.11 16.54 6.22
CA GLY A 143 0.94 17.14 7.29
C GLY A 143 0.19 18.29 7.98
N PRO A 144 0.17 18.38 9.32
CA PRO A 144 -0.53 19.46 10.01
C PRO A 144 0.08 20.80 9.59
N GLY A 145 -0.75 21.65 8.99
CA GLY A 145 -0.39 22.96 8.48
C GLY A 145 0.55 23.71 9.42
N GLY A 146 1.79 23.86 8.98
CA GLY A 146 2.77 24.72 9.63
C GLY A 146 2.26 26.16 9.59
N SER A 147 1.71 26.62 10.70
CA SER A 147 1.42 28.02 10.95
C SER A 147 2.67 28.84 10.65
N GLY A 148 2.64 29.59 9.54
CA GLY A 148 3.63 30.60 9.24
C GLY A 148 3.54 31.73 10.26
N ASP A 149 4.27 31.61 11.35
CA ASP A 149 4.53 32.72 12.27
C ASP A 149 5.60 33.62 11.64
N SER A 150 5.16 34.56 10.81
CA SER A 150 5.98 35.70 10.40
C SER A 150 5.85 36.81 11.44
N GLY A 151 6.57 36.66 12.56
CA GLY A 151 6.70 37.65 13.63
C GLY A 151 8.14 38.15 13.80
N GLY A 152 8.63 38.95 12.86
CA GLY A 152 9.93 39.63 13.00
C GLY A 152 9.84 40.87 13.92
N PRO A 153 10.79 41.11 14.83
CA PRO A 153 10.77 42.29 15.69
C PRO A 153 11.31 43.52 14.94
N GLY A 154 10.41 44.43 14.54
CA GLY A 154 10.77 45.77 14.09
C GLY A 154 11.02 46.71 15.28
N GLY A 155 12.28 47.00 15.58
CA GLY A 155 12.66 48.03 16.55
C GLY A 155 12.52 49.45 15.96
N PRO A 156 12.12 50.46 16.74
CA PRO A 156 12.06 51.84 16.25
C PRO A 156 13.47 52.47 16.28
N GLY A 157 14.02 52.76 15.09
CA GLY A 157 15.15 53.65 14.91
C GLY A 157 14.72 55.11 15.07
N GLY A 158 15.39 55.85 15.96
CA GLY A 158 15.13 57.26 16.20
C GLY A 158 15.63 58.18 15.08
N PRO A 159 15.04 59.38 14.89
CA PRO A 159 15.55 60.35 13.93
C PRO A 159 16.74 61.13 14.49
N GLY A 160 17.74 61.29 13.62
CA GLY A 160 19.01 61.96 13.86
C GLY A 160 18.92 63.49 13.93
N ALA A 161 20.01 64.04 14.45
CA ALA A 161 20.27 65.46 14.57
C ALA A 161 20.71 66.09 13.23
N SER A 162 20.23 67.31 12.98
CA SER A 162 20.82 68.39 12.17
C SER A 162 20.00 69.64 12.56
N GLY A 163 20.52 70.81 12.93
CA GLY A 163 21.81 71.40 12.65
C GLY A 163 21.63 72.60 11.72
N GLU A 164 21.04 73.70 12.20
CA GLU A 164 20.99 75.02 11.54
C GLU A 164 20.98 76.11 12.63
N SER A 165 22.07 76.87 12.84
CA SER A 165 22.57 78.05 12.09
C SER A 165 21.77 79.34 12.33
N GLY A 166 22.20 80.03 13.39
CA GLY A 166 22.20 81.47 13.73
C GLY A 166 21.40 82.56 12.99
N ALA A 167 20.96 83.54 13.79
CA ALA A 167 20.89 85.01 13.61
C ALA A 167 19.84 85.53 14.62
N SER A 168 19.94 86.65 15.33
CA SER A 168 20.90 87.74 15.50
C SER A 168 20.55 88.39 16.85
#